data_AF-A0A951GQ28-F1
#
_entry.id   AF-A0A951GQ28-F1
#
_cell.length_a   1.000
_cell.length_b   1.000
_cell.length_c   1.000
_cell.angle_alpha   90.00
_cell.angle_beta   90.00
_cell.angle_gamma   90.00
#
_symmetry.space_group_name_H-M   'P 1'
#
loop_
_entity.id
_entity.type
_entity.pdbx_description
1 polymer ?
#
loop_
_entity_poly.entity_id
_entity_poly.type
_entity_poly.pdbx_seq_one_letter_code
_entity_poly.pdbx_strand_id
1 'polypeptide(L)'
;SLCTNTRVALMTGRYQYRLPIGLVEPLRWTDRDKPDMGLPPSVPTLPSLLRDAGYATALIGKWHLGYLPRYGPLKSGYDEFFGVMGGFTGYYTHIGAMPANPISTKARRRSTSMAMSPTC
;
A
#
# COMPACT_ATOMS: atom_id res chain seq x y z
N SER A 1 -13.91 1.83 -15.08
CA SER A 1 -13.81 2.10 -13.64
C SER A 1 -12.77 1.17 -13.04
N LEU A 2 -11.76 1.72 -12.35
CA LEU A 2 -10.71 0.95 -11.68
C LEU A 2 -10.70 1.22 -10.18
N CYS A 3 -10.06 0.32 -9.44
CA CYS A 3 -10.10 0.30 -7.99
C CYS A 3 -9.56 1.57 -7.30
N THR A 4 -8.50 2.20 -7.84
CA THR A 4 -7.97 3.46 -7.29
C THR A 4 -9.02 4.57 -7.39
N ASN A 5 -9.59 4.77 -8.57
CA ASN A 5 -10.59 5.79 -8.84
C ASN A 5 -11.86 5.67 -7.99
N THR A 6 -12.39 4.45 -7.88
CA THR A 6 -13.57 4.20 -7.03
C THR A 6 -13.25 4.49 -5.56
N ARG A 7 -12.04 4.19 -5.09
CA ARG A 7 -11.63 4.47 -3.70
C ARG A 7 -11.45 5.96 -3.45
N VAL A 8 -10.88 6.70 -4.40
CA VAL A 8 -10.76 8.17 -4.29
C VAL A 8 -12.15 8.77 -4.15
N ALA A 9 -13.08 8.35 -5.01
CA ALA A 9 -14.46 8.84 -4.98
C ALA A 9 -15.17 8.49 -3.67
N LEU A 10 -15.03 7.26 -3.18
CA LEU A 10 -15.61 6.82 -1.92
C LEU A 10 -15.05 7.59 -0.72
N MET A 11 -13.73 7.72 -0.62
CA MET A 11 -13.09 8.35 0.54
C MET A 11 -13.31 9.85 0.59
N THR A 12 -13.39 10.53 -0.56
CA THR A 12 -13.51 11.99 -0.60
C THR A 12 -14.94 12.48 -0.82
N GLY A 13 -15.86 11.61 -1.23
CA GLY A 13 -17.21 11.98 -1.67
C GLY A 13 -17.21 12.86 -2.93
N ARG A 14 -16.08 12.94 -3.66
CA ARG A 14 -15.87 13.82 -4.82
C ARG A 14 -15.55 13.02 -6.06
N TYR A 15 -15.84 13.59 -7.21
CA TYR A 15 -15.43 13.01 -8.48
C TYR A 15 -13.90 12.88 -8.55
N GLN A 16 -13.41 11.67 -8.83
CA GLN A 16 -12.01 11.30 -8.64
C GLN A 16 -11.03 12.12 -9.49
N TYR A 17 -11.42 12.55 -10.69
CA TYR A 17 -10.56 13.32 -11.61
C TYR A 17 -10.25 14.73 -11.12
N ARG A 18 -10.80 15.15 -9.97
CA ARG A 18 -10.40 16.41 -9.30
C ARG A 18 -9.06 16.30 -8.57
N LEU A 19 -8.51 15.10 -8.41
CA LEU A 19 -7.22 14.86 -7.78
C LEU A 19 -6.26 14.19 -8.77
N PRO A 20 -4.95 14.48 -8.70
CA PRO A 20 -3.95 13.87 -9.59
C PRO A 20 -3.98 12.33 -9.55
N ILE A 21 -4.14 11.75 -8.36
CA ILE A 21 -4.25 10.30 -8.17
C ILE A 21 -5.46 9.68 -8.90
N GLY A 22 -6.53 10.44 -9.11
CA GLY A 22 -7.71 9.97 -9.84
C GLY A 22 -7.53 9.97 -11.36
N LEU A 23 -6.49 10.61 -11.88
CA LEU A 23 -6.15 10.60 -13.32
C LEU A 23 -5.33 9.35 -13.70
N VAL A 24 -4.87 8.57 -12.72
CA VAL A 24 -3.97 7.43 -12.94
C VAL A 24 -4.71 6.11 -12.81
N GLU A 25 -4.64 5.33 -13.88
CA GLU A 25 -5.41 4.10 -14.03
C GLU A 25 -4.50 2.91 -14.42
N PRO A 26 -4.09 2.02 -13.49
CA PRO A 26 -4.16 2.09 -12.02
C PRO A 26 -2.87 2.65 -11.38
N LEU A 27 -2.94 3.07 -10.12
CA LEU A 27 -1.75 3.41 -9.32
C LEU A 27 -0.80 2.21 -9.22
N ARG A 28 0.41 2.34 -9.79
CA ARG A 28 1.42 1.26 -9.80
C ARG A 28 2.40 1.41 -8.64
N TRP A 29 3.07 0.32 -8.29
CA TRP A 29 4.15 0.35 -7.30
C TRP A 29 5.32 1.24 -7.74
N THR A 30 5.59 1.31 -9.05
CA THR A 30 6.61 2.18 -9.64
C THR A 30 6.34 3.66 -9.44
N ASP A 31 5.10 4.04 -9.13
CA ASP A 31 4.69 5.42 -8.90
C ASP A 31 4.81 5.85 -7.43
N ARG A 32 5.20 4.93 -6.51
CA ARG A 32 5.23 5.18 -5.06
C ARG A 32 6.04 6.41 -4.64
N ASP A 33 7.12 6.68 -5.38
CA ASP A 33 8.08 7.73 -5.05
C ASP A 33 7.71 9.07 -5.72
N LYS A 34 6.72 9.11 -6.61
CA LYS A 34 6.22 10.35 -7.22
C LYS A 34 5.46 11.18 -6.19
N PRO A 35 5.61 12.52 -6.20
CA PRO A 35 4.99 13.37 -5.20
C PRO A 35 3.47 13.38 -5.31
N ASP A 36 2.88 13.38 -6.50
CA ASP A 36 1.42 13.53 -6.67
C ASP A 36 0.63 12.20 -6.74
N MET A 37 1.28 11.08 -6.40
CA MET A 37 0.74 9.73 -6.61
C MET A 37 0.17 9.12 -5.32
N GLY A 38 -0.76 9.84 -4.69
CA GLY A 38 -1.55 9.37 -3.56
C GLY A 38 -2.61 10.37 -3.13
N LEU A 39 -3.46 9.98 -2.18
CA LEU A 39 -4.47 10.83 -1.59
C LEU A 39 -3.81 11.83 -0.62
N PRO A 40 -3.83 13.14 -0.90
CA PRO A 40 -3.17 14.12 -0.05
C PRO A 40 -3.78 14.14 1.35
N PRO A 41 -2.98 14.12 2.43
CA PRO A 41 -3.49 14.17 3.82
C PRO A 41 -4.31 15.43 4.14
N SER A 42 -4.14 16.50 3.36
CA SER A 42 -4.89 17.75 3.52
C SER A 42 -6.33 17.68 2.98
N VAL A 43 -6.68 16.65 2.21
CA VAL A 43 -8.03 16.47 1.68
C VAL A 43 -8.88 15.79 2.76
N PRO A 44 -10.01 16.40 3.19
CA PRO A 44 -10.93 15.75 4.12
C PRO A 44 -11.47 14.46 3.52
N THR A 45 -11.48 13.41 4.34
CA THR A 45 -11.96 12.09 3.96
C THR A 45 -13.16 11.69 4.82
N LEU A 46 -13.98 10.77 4.34
CA LEU A 46 -15.05 10.16 5.13
C LEU A 46 -14.56 9.67 6.51
N PRO A 47 -13.47 8.88 6.63
CA PRO A 47 -12.95 8.49 7.93
C PRO A 47 -12.46 9.68 8.76
N SER A 48 -11.82 10.71 8.18
CA SER A 48 -11.40 11.88 8.98
C SER A 48 -12.60 12.60 9.59
N LEU A 49 -13.67 12.78 8.80
CA LEU A 49 -14.90 13.43 9.26
C LEU A 49 -15.62 12.61 10.33
N LEU A 50 -15.65 11.28 10.19
CA LEU A 50 -16.22 10.38 11.20
C LEU A 50 -15.41 10.42 12.50
N ARG A 51 -14.08 10.38 12.41
CA ARG A 51 -13.20 10.48 13.57
C ARG A 51 -13.40 11.80 14.30
N ASP A 52 -13.46 12.91 13.58
CA ASP A 52 -13.69 14.24 14.18
C ASP A 52 -15.08 14.35 14.83
N ALA A 53 -16.05 13.52 14.41
CA ALA A 53 -17.36 13.37 15.04
C ALA A 53 -17.38 12.38 16.22
N GLY A 54 -16.23 11.84 16.64
CA GLY A 54 -16.10 10.96 17.81
C GLY A 54 -16.20 9.46 17.51
N TYR A 55 -16.19 9.04 16.25
CA TYR A 55 -16.19 7.62 15.89
C TYR A 55 -14.78 7.04 15.91
N ALA A 56 -14.63 5.81 16.38
CA ALA A 56 -13.40 5.03 16.15
C ALA A 56 -13.30 4.61 14.69
N THR A 57 -12.12 4.78 14.07
CA THR A 57 -11.95 4.50 12.64
C THR A 57 -10.83 3.49 12.37
N ALA A 58 -11.18 2.41 11.66
CA ALA A 58 -10.22 1.39 11.26
C ALA A 58 -10.35 1.05 9.77
N LEU A 59 -9.22 0.85 9.10
CA LEU A 59 -9.16 0.31 7.74
C LEU A 59 -8.58 -1.10 7.77
N ILE A 60 -9.38 -2.07 7.32
CA ILE A 60 -8.96 -3.47 7.20
C ILE A 60 -8.89 -3.86 5.72
N GLY A 61 -7.75 -4.40 5.31
CA GLY A 61 -7.51 -4.91 3.95
C GLY A 61 -6.80 -3.92 3.03
N LYS A 62 -7.33 -3.71 1.83
CA LYS A 62 -6.65 -2.98 0.75
C LYS A 62 -6.79 -1.46 0.93
N TRP A 63 -5.67 -0.73 0.86
CA TRP A 63 -5.63 0.73 0.81
C TRP A 63 -5.67 1.25 -0.63
N HIS A 64 -4.56 1.13 -1.37
CA HIS A 64 -4.40 1.49 -2.79
C HIS A 64 -4.77 2.94 -3.16
N LEU A 65 -4.49 3.86 -2.24
CA LEU A 65 -4.64 5.31 -2.40
C LEU A 65 -3.30 6.05 -2.17
N GLY A 66 -2.18 5.38 -2.40
CA GLY A 66 -0.83 5.90 -2.20
C GLY A 66 0.02 4.99 -1.33
N TYR A 67 1.26 5.40 -1.09
CA TYR A 67 2.25 4.61 -0.36
C TYR A 67 2.90 5.41 0.78
N LEU A 68 3.41 4.66 1.76
CA LEU A 68 4.22 5.22 2.83
C LEU A 68 5.54 5.80 2.26
N PRO A 69 6.10 6.84 2.91
CA PRO A 69 5.64 7.46 4.16
C PRO A 69 4.62 8.60 3.96
N ARG A 70 4.34 9.02 2.72
CA ARG A 70 3.55 10.23 2.45
C ARG A 70 2.05 9.99 2.52
N TYR A 71 1.58 8.89 1.95
CA TYR A 71 0.17 8.62 1.67
C TYR A 71 -0.31 7.34 2.35
N GLY A 72 -0.30 7.36 3.69
CA GLY A 72 -0.76 6.25 4.53
C GLY A 72 -2.21 6.43 5.00
N PRO A 73 -2.94 5.33 5.29
CA PRO A 73 -4.29 5.39 5.86
C PRO A 73 -4.38 6.23 7.13
N LEU A 74 -3.38 6.15 7.99
CA LEU A 74 -3.32 6.92 9.24
C LEU A 74 -3.23 8.44 9.02
N LYS A 75 -2.70 8.85 7.87
CA LYS A 75 -2.68 10.27 7.45
C LYS A 75 -3.95 10.68 6.72
N SER A 76 -4.84 9.74 6.44
CA SER A 76 -6.09 9.96 5.71
C SER A 76 -7.31 9.74 6.59
N GLY A 77 -7.18 9.86 7.91
CA GLY A 77 -8.32 9.88 8.83
C GLY A 77 -8.58 8.59 9.61
N TYR A 78 -7.82 7.52 9.38
CA TYR A 78 -7.95 6.28 10.14
C TYR A 78 -7.09 6.28 11.40
N ASP A 79 -7.62 5.74 12.50
CA ASP A 79 -6.88 5.52 13.74
C ASP A 79 -6.09 4.20 13.68
N GLU A 80 -6.67 3.18 13.04
CA GLU A 80 -6.07 1.85 12.89
C GLU A 80 -6.00 1.40 11.43
N PHE A 81 -4.95 0.67 11.08
CA PHE A 81 -4.80 0.05 9.76
C PHE A 81 -4.19 -1.34 9.86
N PHE A 82 -4.87 -2.31 9.27
CA PHE A 82 -4.36 -3.66 9.07
C PHE A 82 -4.59 -4.13 7.64
N GLY A 83 -3.54 -4.21 6.83
CA GLY A 83 -3.65 -4.77 5.49
C GLY A 83 -2.55 -4.33 4.54
N VAL A 84 -2.91 -4.16 3.26
CA VAL A 84 -1.95 -4.00 2.15
C VAL A 84 -2.08 -2.63 1.48
N MET A 85 -0.93 -2.02 1.19
CA MET A 85 -0.86 -0.71 0.53
C MET A 85 -1.15 -0.78 -0.97
N GLY A 86 -0.73 -1.88 -1.62
CA GLY A 86 -0.77 -2.05 -3.06
C GLY A 86 -2.13 -2.44 -3.64
N GLY A 87 -2.16 -2.54 -4.98
CA GLY A 87 -3.35 -2.91 -5.74
C GLY A 87 -3.80 -4.36 -5.59
N PHE A 88 -2.93 -5.24 -5.13
CA PHE A 88 -3.15 -6.67 -5.06
C PHE A 88 -2.27 -7.29 -3.96
N THR A 89 -2.65 -8.46 -3.48
CA THR A 89 -1.81 -9.32 -2.65
C THR A 89 -2.19 -10.78 -2.91
N GLY A 90 -1.21 -11.67 -2.99
CA GLY A 90 -1.49 -13.10 -3.08
C GLY A 90 -2.08 -13.62 -1.76
N TYR A 91 -3.20 -14.34 -1.84
CA TYR A 91 -3.91 -14.83 -0.64
C TYR A 91 -3.05 -15.73 0.26
N TYR A 92 -2.21 -16.58 -0.33
CA TYR A 92 -1.33 -17.50 0.40
C TYR A 92 0.10 -16.98 0.55
N THR A 93 0.57 -16.20 -0.42
CA THR A 93 1.96 -15.73 -0.45
C THR A 93 2.14 -14.42 0.28
N HIS A 94 1.08 -13.63 0.43
CA HIS A 94 1.09 -12.26 0.95
C HIS A 94 2.05 -11.32 0.19
N ILE A 95 2.36 -11.65 -1.06
CA ILE A 95 3.24 -10.85 -1.93
C ILE A 95 2.39 -9.93 -2.81
N GLY A 96 2.70 -8.64 -2.76
CA GLY A 96 2.01 -7.57 -3.52
C GLY A 96 2.67 -7.17 -4.84
N ALA A 97 3.68 -7.91 -5.29
CA ALA A 97 4.32 -7.74 -6.59
C ALA A 97 4.03 -8.96 -7.46
N MET A 98 3.70 -8.77 -8.74
CA MET A 98 3.80 -9.88 -9.70
C MET A 98 5.27 -10.32 -9.69
N PRO A 99 5.58 -11.61 -9.44
CA PRO A 99 6.95 -12.07 -9.55
C PRO A 99 7.41 -11.80 -10.99
N ALA A 100 8.52 -11.09 -11.13
CA ALA A 100 9.22 -11.02 -12.39
C ALA A 100 9.74 -12.43 -12.71
N ASN A 101 8.98 -13.14 -13.55
CA ASN A 101 9.26 -14.46 -14.12
C ASN A 101 9.14 -15.69 -13.16
N PRO A 102 8.45 -16.78 -13.57
CA PRO A 102 8.30 -17.99 -12.76
C PRO A 102 9.46 -18.95 -13.04
N ILE A 103 10.65 -18.71 -12.47
CA ILE A 103 11.64 -19.77 -12.33
C ILE A 103 12.07 -19.79 -10.87
N SER A 104 11.40 -20.65 -10.11
CA SER A 104 11.80 -21.04 -8.76
C SER A 104 13.27 -21.48 -8.77
N THR A 105 14.18 -20.61 -8.34
CA THR A 105 15.46 -21.05 -7.77
C THR A 105 15.36 -20.94 -6.26
N LYS A 106 15.11 -22.09 -5.60
CA LYS A 106 15.24 -22.22 -4.15
C LYS A 106 16.69 -21.91 -3.76
N ALA A 107 16.93 -20.77 -3.13
CA ALA A 107 18.16 -20.55 -2.38
C ALA A 107 17.95 -21.03 -0.94
N ARG A 108 18.36 -22.28 -0.64
CA ARG A 108 18.43 -22.80 0.73
C ARG A 108 19.77 -22.39 1.33
N ARG A 109 19.79 -21.51 2.32
CA ARG A 109 20.96 -21.35 3.21
C ARG A 109 21.09 -22.61 4.04
N ARG A 110 22.18 -23.37 3.87
CA ARG A 110 22.69 -24.23 4.96
C ARG A 110 23.91 -23.52 5.54
N SER A 111 23.74 -22.93 6.71
CA SER A 111 24.85 -22.62 7.59
C SER A 111 25.19 -23.88 8.39
N THR A 112 26.41 -24.36 8.28
CA THR A 112 27.03 -25.07 9.39
C THR A 112 28.51 -24.72 9.37
N SER A 113 28.92 -23.96 10.38
CA SER A 113 30.32 -23.73 10.73
C SER A 113 30.84 -24.99 11.38
N MET A 114 32.04 -25.46 11.01
CA MET A 114 32.96 -26.09 11.96
C MET A 114 34.40 -25.98 11.44
N ALA A 115 35.32 -25.80 12.39
CA ALA A 115 36.62 -25.17 12.27
C ALA A 115 37.81 -26.15 12.04
N MET A 116 39.02 -25.55 12.03
CA MET A 116 40.39 -26.11 12.21
C MET A 116 41.04 -26.67 10.93
N SER A 117 42.31 -26.46 10.60
CA SER A 117 43.48 -25.81 11.23
C SER A 117 44.52 -25.52 10.13
N PRO A 118 45.50 -24.60 10.30
CA PRO A 118 46.61 -24.45 9.35
C PRO A 118 47.68 -25.52 9.61
N THR A 119 48.20 -26.14 8.57
CA THR A 119 49.41 -26.98 8.67
C THR A 119 50.38 -26.65 7.54
N CYS A 120 51.65 -26.50 7.95
CA CYS A 120 52.92 -26.32 7.24
C CYS A 120 53.04 -25.14 6.26
#